data_AF-A0A267MDC5-F1
#
_entry.id   AF-A0A267MDC5-F1
#
_cell.length_a   1.000
_cell.length_b   1.000
_cell.length_c   1.000
_cell.angle_alpha   90.00
_cell.angle_beta   90.00
_cell.angle_gamma   90.00
#
_symmetry.space_group_name_H-M   'P 1'
#
loop_
_entity.id
_entity.type
_entity.pdbx_description
1 polymer ?
#
loop_
_entity_poly.entity_id
_entity_poly.type
_entity_poly.pdbx_seq_one_letter_code
_entity_poly.pdbx_strand_id
1 'polypeptide(L)'
;MKLVRAKKAIWIIIICLMAIGGVVYNLNRSIKKIDKSMAIIHVYNYESSDHKFKDIEVPEKGRTLEMVESAFEDYKKENGLDDVELRITTKMTSADDKNHRRWKYEYMKSIDEKNDN
;
A
#
# COMPACT_ATOMS: atom_id res chain seq x y z
N MET A 1 -56.25 -6.78 31.92
CA MET A 1 -54.93 -7.48 31.99
C MET A 1 -54.16 -7.61 30.66
N LYS A 2 -54.82 -7.72 29.48
CA LYS A 2 -54.13 -7.86 28.17
C LYS A 2 -53.28 -6.64 27.76
N LEU A 3 -53.72 -5.41 28.08
CA LEU A 3 -53.02 -4.16 27.76
C LEU A 3 -51.66 -3.99 28.45
N VAL A 4 -51.49 -4.51 29.67
CA VAL A 4 -50.23 -4.39 30.43
C VAL A 4 -49.16 -5.35 29.85
N ARG A 5 -49.57 -6.51 29.34
CA ARG A 5 -48.68 -7.48 28.68
C ARG A 5 -48.18 -6.96 27.33
N ALA A 6 -49.04 -6.30 26.56
CA ALA A 6 -48.66 -5.69 25.27
C ALA A 6 -47.63 -4.55 25.44
N LYS A 7 -47.80 -3.68 26.46
CA LYS A 7 -46.83 -2.62 26.77
C LYS A 7 -45.45 -3.18 27.13
N LYS A 8 -45.40 -4.27 27.91
CA LYS A 8 -44.13 -4.94 28.25
C LYS A 8 -43.45 -5.57 27.02
N ALA A 9 -44.22 -6.13 26.08
CA ALA A 9 -43.69 -6.70 24.84
C ALA A 9 -43.05 -5.63 23.93
N ILE A 10 -43.64 -4.43 23.84
CA ILE A 10 -43.08 -3.31 23.06
C ILE A 10 -41.70 -2.88 23.60
N TRP A 11 -41.56 -2.78 24.92
CA TRP A 11 -40.27 -2.44 25.54
C TRP A 11 -39.18 -3.48 25.27
N ILE A 12 -39.54 -4.77 25.27
CA ILE A 12 -38.60 -5.86 24.93
C ILE A 12 -38.14 -5.72 23.47
N ILE A 13 -39.05 -5.43 22.54
CA ILE A 13 -38.71 -5.24 21.12
C ILE A 13 -37.74 -4.06 20.95
N ILE A 14 -37.98 -2.93 21.63
CA ILE A 14 -37.10 -1.75 21.56
C ILE A 14 -35.70 -2.07 22.08
N ILE A 15 -35.58 -2.84 23.17
CA ILE A 15 -34.28 -3.28 23.71
C ILE A 15 -33.56 -4.19 22.71
N CYS A 16 -34.27 -5.12 22.07
CA CYS A 16 -33.70 -5.99 21.04
C CYS A 16 -33.18 -5.18 19.84
N LEU A 17 -33.93 -4.17 19.38
CA LEU A 17 -33.50 -3.31 18.27
C LEU A 17 -32.26 -2.49 18.62
N MET A 18 -32.16 -1.96 19.85
CA MET A 18 -30.95 -1.25 20.30
C MET A 18 -29.73 -2.18 20.40
N ALA A 19 -29.92 -3.42 20.88
CA ALA A 19 -28.85 -4.41 20.94
C ALA A 19 -28.34 -4.78 19.54
N ILE A 20 -29.25 -5.00 18.57
CA ILE A 20 -28.89 -5.27 17.18
C ILE A 20 -28.14 -4.07 16.57
N GLY A 21 -28.64 -2.85 16.80
CA GLY A 21 -27.98 -1.62 16.33
C GLY A 21 -26.55 -1.47 16.87
N GLY A 22 -26.32 -1.81 18.14
CA GLY A 22 -24.99 -1.82 18.75
C GLY A 22 -24.03 -2.84 18.12
N VAL A 23 -24.52 -4.04 17.81
CA VAL A 23 -23.73 -5.09 17.13
C VAL A 23 -23.37 -4.66 15.71
N VAL A 24 -24.33 -4.13 14.95
CA VAL A 24 -24.11 -3.63 13.59
C VAL A 24 -23.13 -2.45 13.57
N TYR A 25 -23.24 -1.51 14.51
CA TYR A 25 -22.32 -0.39 14.62
C TYR A 25 -20.88 -0.84 14.89
N ASN A 26 -20.68 -1.80 15.79
CA ASN A 26 -19.35 -2.36 16.08
C ASN A 26 -18.76 -3.13 14.90
N LEU A 27 -19.57 -3.91 14.18
CA LEU A 27 -19.15 -4.58 12.94
C LEU A 27 -18.70 -3.56 11.88
N ASN A 28 -19.49 -2.51 11.67
CA ASN A 28 -19.19 -1.48 10.68
C ASN A 28 -17.91 -0.68 11.05
N ARG A 29 -17.69 -0.44 12.35
CA ARG A 29 -16.45 0.16 12.86
C ARG A 29 -15.23 -0.74 12.64
N SER A 30 -15.36 -2.05 12.84
CA SER A 30 -14.29 -3.02 12.59
C SER A 30 -13.95 -3.12 11.09
N ILE A 31 -14.95 -3.12 10.22
CA ILE A 31 -14.75 -3.12 8.76
C ILE A 31 -14.00 -1.85 8.32
N LYS A 32 -14.39 -0.66 8.81
CA LYS A 32 -13.67 0.59 8.53
C LYS A 32 -12.22 0.63 9.06
N LYS A 33 -11.87 -0.23 10.02
CA LYS A 33 -10.52 -0.31 10.59
C LYS A 33 -9.60 -1.22 9.78
N ILE A 34 -10.16 -2.20 9.07
CA ILE A 34 -9.41 -3.14 8.21
C ILE A 34 -8.91 -2.45 6.92
N ASP A 35 -9.61 -1.41 6.45
CA ASP A 35 -9.24 -0.66 5.23
C ASP A 35 -8.09 0.36 5.43
N LYS A 36 -7.56 0.48 6.66
CA LYS A 36 -6.62 1.56 7.03
C LYS A 36 -5.18 1.13 7.29
N SER A 37 -4.82 -0.12 7.03
CA SER A 37 -3.44 -0.60 7.20
C SER A 37 -2.80 -1.03 5.89
N MET A 38 -3.02 -0.29 4.81
CA MET A 38 -2.14 -0.38 3.64
C MET A 38 -0.72 -0.02 4.10
N ALA A 39 0.14 -1.03 4.19
CA ALA A 39 1.54 -0.81 4.49
C ALA A 39 2.15 0.00 3.35
N ILE A 40 2.66 1.18 3.71
CA ILE A 40 3.45 2.06 2.87
C ILE A 40 4.70 1.29 2.42
N ILE A 41 4.83 0.99 1.13
CA ILE A 41 6.03 0.33 0.58
C ILE A 41 6.90 1.38 -0.15
N HIS A 42 8.20 1.36 0.16
CA HIS A 42 9.22 2.19 -0.50
C HIS A 42 9.65 1.65 -1.84
N VAL A 43 9.64 2.53 -2.84
CA VAL A 43 9.94 2.20 -4.22
C VAL A 43 10.76 3.32 -4.85
N TYR A 44 11.91 2.98 -5.42
CA TYR A 44 12.75 3.91 -6.20
C TYR A 44 12.92 3.38 -7.62
N ASN A 45 12.61 4.21 -8.60
CA ASN A 45 12.73 3.85 -10.01
C ASN A 45 14.05 4.37 -10.57
N TYR A 46 14.74 3.51 -11.32
CA TYR A 46 15.97 3.81 -12.03
C TYR A 46 15.79 3.55 -13.52
N GLU A 47 16.45 4.36 -14.33
CA GLU A 47 16.44 4.26 -15.79
C GLU A 47 17.83 4.60 -16.33
N SER A 48 18.26 3.89 -17.37
CA SER A 48 19.50 4.21 -18.06
C SER A 48 19.41 5.51 -18.87
N SER A 49 20.54 6.14 -19.14
CA SER A 49 20.62 7.35 -19.97
C SER A 49 20.16 7.15 -21.41
N ASP A 50 20.14 5.91 -21.90
CA ASP A 50 19.61 5.52 -23.20
C ASP A 50 18.14 5.04 -23.14
N HIS A 51 17.51 5.07 -21.96
CA HIS A 51 16.12 4.72 -21.68
C HIS A 51 15.72 3.25 -21.92
N LYS A 52 16.69 2.36 -22.21
CA LYS A 52 16.43 0.96 -22.53
C LYS A 52 16.46 0.03 -21.32
N PHE A 53 17.15 0.42 -20.25
CA PHE A 53 17.14 -0.30 -18.98
C PHE A 53 16.26 0.45 -17.98
N LYS A 54 15.35 -0.27 -17.33
CA LYS A 54 14.44 0.24 -16.29
C LYS A 54 14.36 -0.80 -15.19
N ASP A 55 14.67 -0.41 -13.97
CA ASP A 55 14.57 -1.29 -12.81
C ASP A 55 14.17 -0.50 -11.55
N ILE A 56 13.80 -1.23 -10.51
CA ILE A 56 13.17 -0.71 -9.31
C ILE A 56 13.86 -1.29 -8.07
N GLU A 57 14.19 -0.41 -7.14
CA GLU A 57 14.59 -0.78 -5.79
C GLU A 57 13.36 -0.82 -4.88
N VAL A 58 13.22 -1.91 -4.10
CA VAL A 58 12.14 -2.09 -3.11
C VAL A 58 12.74 -2.60 -1.81
N PRO A 59 13.24 -1.72 -0.93
CA PRO A 59 13.99 -2.13 0.25
C PRO A 59 13.22 -3.07 1.18
N GLU A 60 11.92 -2.83 1.36
CA GLU A 60 11.06 -3.65 2.23
C GLU A 60 10.82 -5.08 1.72
N LYS A 61 11.04 -5.31 0.42
CA LYS A 61 10.99 -6.64 -0.20
C LYS A 61 12.38 -7.26 -0.38
N GLY A 62 13.42 -6.62 0.15
CA GLY A 62 14.81 -7.09 0.05
C GLY A 62 15.48 -6.80 -1.29
N ARG A 63 14.86 -5.99 -2.17
CA ARG A 63 15.49 -5.53 -3.42
C ARG A 63 16.24 -4.25 -3.13
N THR A 64 17.57 -4.30 -3.13
CA THR A 64 18.46 -3.18 -2.77
C THR A 64 18.99 -2.45 -4.01
N LEU A 65 19.50 -1.23 -3.82
CA LEU A 65 20.21 -0.49 -4.86
C LEU A 65 21.34 -1.32 -5.48
N GLU A 66 22.12 -2.04 -4.68
CA GLU A 66 23.21 -2.91 -5.17
C GLU A 66 22.74 -3.96 -6.17
N MET A 67 21.53 -4.51 -5.99
CA MET A 67 20.96 -5.47 -6.94
C MET A 67 20.54 -4.80 -8.25
N VAL A 68 20.08 -3.55 -8.19
CA VAL A 68 19.73 -2.75 -9.37
C VAL A 68 21.01 -2.36 -10.12
N GLU A 69 22.04 -1.90 -9.41
CA GLU A 69 23.35 -1.57 -9.97
C GLU A 69 24.01 -2.80 -10.61
N SER A 70 23.96 -3.96 -9.96
CA SER A 70 24.46 -5.21 -10.54
C SER A 70 23.74 -5.58 -11.83
N ALA A 71 22.40 -5.49 -11.86
CA ALA A 71 21.62 -5.77 -13.07
C ALA A 71 21.92 -4.76 -14.19
N PHE A 72 22.21 -3.51 -13.84
CA PHE A 72 22.61 -2.48 -14.79
C PHE A 72 24.01 -2.73 -15.37
N GLU A 73 24.98 -3.15 -14.54
CA GLU A 73 26.32 -3.53 -15.02
C GLU A 73 26.28 -4.74 -15.96
N ASP A 74 25.45 -5.74 -15.66
CA ASP A 74 25.21 -6.88 -16.55
C ASP A 74 24.62 -6.41 -17.89
N TYR A 75 23.61 -5.54 -17.84
CA TYR A 75 23.02 -4.92 -19.03
C TYR A 75 24.06 -4.18 -19.89
N LYS A 76 24.93 -3.35 -19.29
CA LYS A 76 25.98 -2.65 -20.02
C LYS A 76 26.94 -3.63 -20.70
N LYS A 77 27.35 -4.67 -19.97
CA LYS A 77 28.30 -5.68 -20.47
C LYS A 77 27.72 -6.49 -21.63
N GLU A 78 26.45 -6.89 -21.55
CA GLU A 78 25.76 -7.64 -22.60
C GLU A 78 25.58 -6.83 -23.88
N ASN A 79 25.43 -5.51 -23.76
CA ASN A 79 25.14 -4.62 -24.89
C ASN A 79 26.36 -3.81 -25.36
N GLY A 80 27.52 -3.95 -24.71
CA GLY A 80 28.74 -3.19 -25.02
C GLY A 80 28.57 -1.67 -24.81
N LEU A 81 27.91 -1.28 -23.72
CA LEU A 81 27.52 0.10 -23.41
C LEU A 81 28.38 0.68 -22.28
N ASP A 82 29.58 1.17 -22.60
CA ASP A 82 30.50 1.71 -21.59
C ASP A 82 30.12 3.13 -21.12
N ASP A 83 29.45 3.91 -21.97
CA ASP A 83 29.11 5.32 -21.71
C ASP A 83 27.68 5.53 -21.18
N VAL A 84 26.94 4.45 -20.92
CA VAL A 84 25.56 4.53 -20.42
C VAL A 84 25.56 4.66 -18.91
N GLU A 85 24.77 5.59 -18.39
CA GLU A 85 24.68 5.91 -16.96
C GLU A 85 23.33 5.48 -16.40
N LEU A 86 23.30 5.06 -15.13
CA LEU A 86 22.05 4.82 -14.41
C LEU A 86 21.57 6.11 -13.73
N ARG A 87 20.30 6.45 -13.89
CA ARG A 87 19.67 7.65 -13.32
C ARG A 87 18.45 7.29 -12.51
N ILE A 88 18.26 7.97 -11.39
CA ILE A 88 17.01 7.89 -10.62
C ILE A 88 15.93 8.74 -11.30
N THR A 89 14.76 8.16 -11.56
CA THR A 89 13.64 8.81 -12.27
C THR A 89 12.50 9.23 -11.36
N THR A 90 12.56 8.83 -10.10
CA THR A 90 11.61 9.27 -9.07
C THR A 90 11.93 10.71 -8.65
N LYS A 91 10.93 11.60 -8.65
CA LYS A 91 11.11 13.00 -8.27
C LYS A 91 11.51 13.10 -6.80
N MET A 92 12.60 13.82 -6.54
CA MET A 92 12.97 14.23 -5.19
C MET A 92 11.88 15.15 -4.61
N THR A 93 11.39 14.85 -3.41
CA THR A 93 10.45 15.73 -2.70
C THR A 93 11.17 16.55 -1.64
N SER A 94 10.66 17.74 -1.29
CA SER A 94 11.31 18.65 -0.33
C SER A 94 11.35 18.14 1.12
N ALA A 95 10.64 17.04 1.40
CA ALA A 95 10.73 16.30 2.66
C ALA A 95 11.79 15.18 2.59
N ASP A 96 12.54 15.08 1.49
CA ASP A 96 13.66 14.16 1.35
C ASP A 96 14.80 14.63 2.26
N ASP A 97 15.00 13.91 3.34
CA ASP A 97 16.06 14.14 4.29
C ASP A 97 17.41 13.85 3.63
N LYS A 98 18.16 14.92 3.32
CA LYS A 98 19.48 14.86 2.67
C LYS A 98 20.50 14.02 3.44
N ASN A 99 20.29 13.79 4.74
CA ASN A 99 21.20 13.06 5.62
C ASN A 99 20.77 11.61 5.89
N HIS A 100 19.53 11.24 5.55
CA HIS A 100 19.00 9.90 5.72
C HIS A 100 18.48 9.36 4.37
N ARG A 101 19.37 8.78 3.55
CA ARG A 101 19.03 7.92 2.39
C ARG A 101 18.32 6.61 2.80
N ARG A 102 17.55 6.63 3.88
CA ARG A 102 16.72 5.55 4.39
C ARG A 102 15.37 6.16 4.74
N TRP A 103 14.31 5.41 4.44
CA TRP A 103 12.91 5.61 4.83
C TRP A 103 12.06 6.54 3.94
N LYS A 104 10.84 6.08 3.62
CA LYS A 104 9.67 6.95 3.89
C LYS A 104 8.62 7.25 2.81
N TYR A 105 8.74 6.91 1.51
CA TYR A 105 7.67 7.24 0.53
C TYR A 105 6.79 6.09 0.01
N GLU A 106 5.48 6.34 0.09
CA GLU A 106 4.33 5.56 -0.35
C GLU A 106 4.26 5.42 -1.86
N TYR A 107 4.32 4.18 -2.36
CA TYR A 107 3.58 3.82 -3.56
C TYR A 107 2.38 2.96 -3.20
N MET A 108 1.19 3.53 -3.48
CA MET A 108 -0.09 2.88 -3.67
C MET A 108 0.13 1.56 -4.44
N LYS A 109 -0.15 0.41 -3.82
CA LYS A 109 -0.02 -0.85 -4.54
C LYS A 109 -1.20 -1.01 -5.51
N SER A 110 -0.79 -1.19 -6.77
CA SER A 110 -1.39 -1.95 -7.85
C SER A 110 -2.88 -2.28 -7.76
N ILE A 111 -3.59 -1.85 -8.81
CA ILE A 111 -4.72 -2.63 -9.32
C ILE A 111 -4.12 -3.93 -9.87
N ASP A 112 -3.74 -4.86 -8.99
CA ASP A 112 -3.61 -6.26 -9.40
C ASP A 112 -5.02 -6.83 -9.42
N GLU A 113 -5.52 -7.05 -10.63
CA GLU A 113 -6.14 -8.31 -11.03
C GLU A 113 -6.81 -9.08 -9.89
N LYS A 114 -8.07 -8.72 -9.61
CA LYS A 114 -9.04 -9.78 -9.40
C LYS A 114 -9.52 -10.25 -10.76
N ASN A 115 -8.97 -11.38 -11.19
CA ASN A 115 -9.75 -12.40 -11.88
C ASN A 115 -11.09 -12.53 -11.14
N ASP A 116 -12.17 -12.18 -11.83
CA ASP A 116 -13.48 -12.84 -11.80
C ASP A 116 -14.33 -12.23 -12.93
N ASN A 117 -14.18 -12.79 -14.13
CA ASN A 117 -15.27 -12.96 -15.09
C ASN A 117 -15.04 -14.26 -15.86
#